data_AF-A0A1F3SMF9-F1
#
_entry.id   AF-A0A1F3SMF9-F1
#
_cell.length_a   1.000
_cell.length_b   1.000
_cell.length_c   1.000
_cell.angle_alpha   90.00
_cell.angle_beta   90.00
_cell.angle_gamma   90.00
#
_symmetry.space_group_name_H-M   'P 1'
#
loop_
_entity.id
_entity.type
_entity.pdbx_description
1 polymer ?
#
loop_
_entity_poly.entity_id
_entity_poly.type
_entity_poly.pdbx_seq_one_letter_code
_entity_poly.pdbx_strand_id
1 'polypeptide(L)'
;MLTTVFAAPSIDTWALKPSYGEGATEGLYDGPLWPKIANDRKRGPVALSEDNFEIVTNVTLNEIRKIETFWFFELPDHEVCPDEILNENAEFLQYLFRLISMSYAYESLKDMHVYLAKLSAAEKCTITSAELWGKCHPSDGEMSKFIRRAVNDKQVDMVDRLSFSRSKKALGDWWERESAQMQSKDAGAVSSISTQFLRANLKANTKATQAWAIQLLGEQCKKIKNDLRMICNGHDYLYGMSSVKEARLLIERSHAFAQVNKTGHGAGCLRRFVELFQRLEKPVNYFSDLFPSVMSNLVREDAPYLQGKLFLLGSLQEFEEKGLTGLWYPEQATPTPTATPAAKKVVVVPKSTPTPTPVAVVEIRPTPTPTPVPKVPQFELAVRERIQYDSEKVPVNMALMRADYPFSDKMIVAISEPIKNFQTRKAIRDMKELDHLGSKEEPVHLMFLKFLIDNDYHQGLFNFQAEVGHKFWVINDFEKGVVPQWIELTNDSSTQSRWQIYILKPPK
;
A
#
# COMPACT_ATOMS: atom_id res chain seq x y z
N MET A 1 -43.66 -45.46 -46.25
CA MET A 1 -45.07 -45.58 -46.70
C MET A 1 -45.74 -44.25 -46.42
N LEU A 2 -45.79 -43.38 -47.45
CA LEU A 2 -47.01 -42.89 -48.14
C LEU A 2 -47.77 -41.84 -47.31
N THR A 3 -47.46 -40.53 -47.42
CA THR A 3 -47.98 -39.47 -48.35
C THR A 3 -49.44 -39.05 -48.15
N THR A 4 -49.65 -37.76 -47.79
CA THR A 4 -50.55 -36.73 -48.39
C THR A 4 -50.54 -35.49 -47.48
N VAL A 5 -50.17 -34.22 -47.81
CA VAL A 5 -50.39 -33.26 -48.94
C VAL A 5 -51.68 -32.42 -48.78
N PHE A 6 -51.47 -31.11 -48.44
CA PHE A 6 -52.26 -29.87 -48.78
C PHE A 6 -53.71 -29.72 -48.24
N ALA A 7 -54.32 -28.55 -47.98
CA ALA A 7 -54.05 -27.12 -48.19
C ALA A 7 -54.90 -26.26 -47.21
N ALA A 8 -54.58 -24.96 -47.10
CA ALA A 8 -55.31 -23.89 -46.40
C ALA A 8 -56.72 -23.59 -47.02
N PRO A 9 -57.60 -22.78 -46.39
CA PRO A 9 -57.45 -21.31 -46.46
C PRO A 9 -57.93 -20.50 -45.24
N SER A 10 -57.55 -19.23 -45.29
CA SER A 10 -57.87 -18.05 -44.47
C SER A 10 -59.31 -17.52 -44.64
N ILE A 11 -59.79 -16.73 -43.66
CA ILE A 11 -60.25 -15.31 -43.77
C ILE A 11 -61.24 -14.97 -42.64
N ASP A 12 -61.00 -13.78 -42.08
CA ASP A 12 -61.78 -13.02 -41.12
C ASP A 12 -63.28 -12.92 -41.40
N THR A 13 -64.07 -12.79 -40.33
CA THR A 13 -65.27 -11.94 -40.33
C THR A 13 -65.45 -11.25 -38.98
N TRP A 14 -65.55 -9.93 -39.06
CA TRP A 14 -66.00 -9.01 -38.02
C TRP A 14 -67.53 -9.05 -37.85
N ALA A 15 -68.03 -8.88 -36.61
CA ALA A 15 -69.21 -8.08 -36.22
C ALA A 15 -69.56 -8.37 -34.74
N LEU A 16 -69.39 -7.41 -33.79
CA LEU A 16 -70.42 -6.45 -33.31
C LEU A 16 -71.69 -7.16 -32.81
N LYS A 17 -72.19 -7.05 -31.56
CA LYS A 17 -72.34 -5.89 -30.66
C LYS A 17 -72.74 -6.37 -29.24
N PRO A 18 -72.70 -5.49 -28.22
CA PRO A 18 -72.93 -5.80 -26.81
C PRO A 18 -74.43 -5.70 -26.42
N SER A 19 -74.85 -6.44 -25.38
CA SER A 19 -76.08 -6.14 -24.64
C SER A 19 -75.74 -5.85 -23.18
N TYR A 20 -75.87 -4.58 -22.79
CA TYR A 20 -76.06 -4.22 -21.39
C TYR A 20 -77.49 -4.60 -20.99
N GLY A 21 -77.61 -5.38 -19.93
CA GLY A 21 -78.82 -5.50 -19.12
C GLY A 21 -78.47 -5.01 -17.73
N GLU A 22 -78.98 -3.83 -17.37
CA GLU A 22 -78.93 -3.29 -16.02
C GLU A 22 -79.75 -4.17 -15.08
N GLY A 23 -79.15 -4.50 -13.94
CA GLY A 23 -79.81 -5.07 -12.77
C GLY A 23 -79.07 -4.57 -11.55
N ALA A 24 -79.61 -3.54 -10.92
CA ALA A 24 -79.03 -2.87 -9.77
C ALA A 24 -78.86 -3.83 -8.58
N THR A 25 -77.65 -3.92 -8.07
CA THR A 25 -77.41 -4.11 -6.63
C THR A 25 -76.55 -2.94 -6.17
N GLU A 26 -77.16 -2.10 -5.35
CA GLU A 26 -76.51 -1.02 -4.63
C GLU A 26 -75.34 -1.58 -3.80
N GLY A 27 -74.14 -1.21 -4.22
CA GLY A 27 -72.88 -1.56 -3.60
C GLY A 27 -71.78 -0.98 -4.49
N LEU A 28 -71.36 0.25 -4.21
CA LEU A 28 -70.29 0.91 -4.94
C LEU A 28 -69.03 0.03 -4.87
N TYR A 29 -68.64 -0.57 -6.00
CA TYR A 29 -67.35 -1.23 -6.12
C TYR A 29 -66.28 -0.17 -6.39
N ASP A 30 -65.45 0.11 -5.38
CA ASP A 30 -64.34 1.08 -5.44
C ASP A 30 -63.01 0.46 -5.95
N GLY A 31 -63.09 -0.63 -6.72
CA GLY A 31 -61.92 -1.29 -7.31
C GLY A 31 -61.49 -0.73 -8.68
N PRO A 32 -60.28 -1.07 -9.16
CA PRO A 32 -59.74 -0.59 -10.43
C PRO A 32 -60.68 -0.87 -11.61
N LEU A 33 -60.66 0.02 -12.61
CA LEU A 33 -61.56 0.07 -13.78
C LEU A 33 -61.65 -1.22 -14.63
N TRP A 34 -60.85 -2.25 -14.34
CA TRP A 34 -60.74 -3.49 -15.12
C TRP A 34 -60.61 -4.74 -14.21
N PRO A 35 -61.67 -5.13 -13.47
CA PRO A 35 -61.61 -6.33 -12.65
C PRO A 35 -61.50 -7.60 -13.52
N LYS A 36 -60.45 -8.39 -13.31
CA LYS A 36 -60.33 -9.72 -13.94
C LYS A 36 -61.18 -10.72 -13.17
N ILE A 37 -62.33 -11.04 -13.74
CA ILE A 37 -63.25 -12.05 -13.22
C ILE A 37 -62.70 -13.44 -13.54
N ALA A 38 -62.43 -14.26 -12.52
CA ALA A 38 -62.08 -15.65 -12.68
C ALA A 38 -63.24 -16.53 -12.18
N ASN A 39 -63.66 -17.48 -13.02
CA ASN A 39 -64.83 -18.32 -12.73
C ASN A 39 -64.37 -19.63 -12.08
N ASP A 40 -64.40 -19.69 -10.74
CA ASP A 40 -64.10 -20.93 -10.01
C ASP A 40 -65.35 -21.83 -9.95
N ARG A 41 -65.30 -22.95 -10.68
CA ARG A 41 -66.39 -23.94 -10.76
C ARG A 41 -66.76 -24.58 -9.41
N LYS A 42 -65.92 -24.49 -8.37
CA LYS A 42 -66.21 -25.07 -7.04
C LYS A 42 -66.89 -24.11 -6.07
N ARG A 43 -66.80 -22.79 -6.28
CA ARG A 43 -67.20 -21.78 -5.28
C ARG A 43 -68.48 -20.99 -5.60
N GLY A 44 -69.06 -21.15 -6.80
CA GLY A 44 -70.17 -20.29 -7.23
C GLY A 44 -69.68 -18.92 -7.70
N PRO A 45 -70.56 -18.07 -8.26
CA PRO A 45 -70.16 -17.15 -9.32
C PRO A 45 -69.32 -15.97 -8.80
N VAL A 46 -68.19 -15.78 -9.48
CA VAL A 46 -67.32 -14.60 -9.49
C VAL A 46 -66.51 -14.38 -8.20
N ALA A 47 -65.27 -14.89 -8.20
CA ALA A 47 -64.22 -14.37 -7.34
C ALA A 47 -63.44 -13.32 -8.13
N LEU A 48 -63.26 -12.12 -7.56
CA LEU A 48 -62.41 -11.10 -8.14
C LEU A 48 -60.96 -11.51 -7.93
N SER A 49 -60.09 -11.33 -8.93
CA SER A 49 -58.66 -11.68 -8.77
C SER A 49 -57.95 -10.93 -7.63
N GLU A 50 -58.59 -9.88 -7.11
CA GLU A 50 -58.13 -9.08 -5.98
C GLU A 50 -58.29 -9.80 -4.62
N ASP A 51 -59.18 -10.79 -4.52
CA ASP A 51 -59.31 -11.63 -3.32
C ASP A 51 -58.12 -12.59 -3.13
N ASN A 52 -57.22 -12.66 -4.12
CA ASN A 52 -55.97 -13.41 -4.04
C ASN A 52 -54.90 -12.58 -3.29
N PHE A 53 -55.12 -12.39 -1.99
CA PHE A 53 -54.23 -11.69 -1.05
C PHE A 53 -52.78 -12.21 -1.02
N GLU A 54 -52.52 -13.42 -1.50
CA GLU A 54 -51.18 -14.04 -1.54
C GLU A 54 -50.22 -13.39 -2.55
N ILE A 55 -50.73 -12.74 -3.61
CA ILE A 55 -49.87 -12.15 -4.65
C ILE A 55 -49.40 -10.76 -4.23
N VAL A 56 -50.30 -9.95 -3.65
CA VAL A 56 -49.97 -8.60 -3.18
C VAL A 56 -49.01 -8.66 -1.99
N THR A 57 -49.22 -9.58 -1.05
CA THR A 57 -48.35 -9.74 0.13
C THR A 57 -46.94 -10.18 -0.22
N ASN A 58 -46.73 -11.12 -1.15
CA ASN A 58 -45.38 -11.58 -1.51
C ASN A 58 -44.56 -10.54 -2.29
N VAL A 59 -45.18 -9.74 -3.16
CA VAL A 59 -44.47 -8.67 -3.90
C VAL A 59 -44.17 -7.49 -2.96
N THR A 60 -45.11 -7.08 -2.12
CA THR A 60 -44.89 -5.99 -1.14
C THR A 60 -43.93 -6.40 -0.03
N LEU A 61 -43.99 -7.64 0.48
CA LEU A 61 -43.02 -8.11 1.49
C LEU A 61 -41.59 -8.18 0.94
N ASN A 62 -41.40 -8.57 -0.32
CA ASN A 62 -40.06 -8.59 -0.92
C ASN A 62 -39.53 -7.17 -1.14
N GLU A 63 -40.35 -6.22 -1.59
CA GLU A 63 -39.93 -4.82 -1.72
C GLU A 63 -39.70 -4.16 -0.36
N ILE A 64 -40.55 -4.42 0.64
CA ILE A 64 -40.35 -3.96 2.02
C ILE A 64 -39.07 -4.55 2.61
N ARG A 65 -38.80 -5.85 2.40
CA ARG A 65 -37.53 -6.47 2.83
C ARG A 65 -36.32 -5.89 2.11
N LYS A 66 -36.42 -5.55 0.82
CA LYS A 66 -35.33 -4.86 0.11
C LYS A 66 -35.10 -3.47 0.68
N ILE A 67 -36.15 -2.72 0.96
CA ILE A 67 -36.06 -1.39 1.60
C ILE A 67 -35.49 -1.52 3.01
N GLU A 68 -35.95 -2.48 3.80
CA GLU A 68 -35.42 -2.76 5.15
C GLU A 68 -33.95 -3.18 5.10
N THR A 69 -33.58 -4.02 4.14
CA THR A 69 -32.18 -4.42 3.89
C THR A 69 -31.34 -3.19 3.53
N PHE A 70 -31.82 -2.37 2.60
CA PHE A 70 -31.16 -1.14 2.21
C PHE A 70 -31.03 -0.17 3.39
N TRP A 71 -32.09 0.07 4.17
CA TRP A 71 -32.12 1.10 5.19
C TRP A 71 -31.35 0.75 6.47
N PHE A 72 -31.37 -0.53 6.87
CA PHE A 72 -30.72 -0.96 8.11
C PHE A 72 -29.34 -1.59 7.89
N PHE A 73 -29.01 -2.03 6.67
CA PHE A 73 -27.74 -2.71 6.40
C PHE A 73 -26.92 -1.98 5.35
N GLU A 74 -27.49 -1.59 4.21
CA GLU A 74 -26.70 -0.99 3.12
C GLU A 74 -26.42 0.50 3.36
N LEU A 75 -27.42 1.30 3.73
CA LEU A 75 -27.31 2.76 3.92
C LEU A 75 -26.29 3.13 5.00
N PRO A 76 -26.28 2.51 6.20
CA PRO A 76 -25.25 2.81 7.19
C PRO A 76 -23.85 2.46 6.70
N ASP A 77 -23.69 1.38 5.91
CA ASP A 77 -22.40 0.99 5.34
C ASP A 77 -21.95 1.93 4.20
N HIS A 78 -22.89 2.47 3.41
CA HIS A 78 -22.62 3.49 2.39
C HIS A 78 -22.33 4.88 3.00
N GLU A 79 -22.98 5.25 4.10
CA GLU A 79 -22.65 6.47 4.86
C GLU A 79 -21.27 6.36 5.52
N VAL A 80 -20.93 5.16 6.01
CA VAL A 80 -19.64 4.87 6.64
C VAL A 80 -18.50 4.79 5.62
N CYS A 81 -18.75 4.24 4.42
CA CYS A 81 -17.82 4.28 3.29
C CYS A 81 -18.57 4.30 1.95
N PRO A 82 -18.64 5.46 1.28
CA PRO A 82 -19.22 5.57 -0.06
C PRO A 82 -18.53 4.69 -1.10
N ASP A 83 -19.26 4.24 -2.12
CA ASP A 83 -18.74 3.36 -3.18
C ASP A 83 -17.59 3.98 -3.94
N GLU A 84 -17.65 5.30 -4.19
CA GLU A 84 -16.59 6.03 -4.87
C GLU A 84 -15.28 5.95 -4.07
N ILE A 85 -15.34 6.23 -2.76
CA ILE A 85 -14.19 6.18 -1.86
C ILE A 85 -13.65 4.75 -1.73
N LEU A 86 -14.54 3.76 -1.63
CA LEU A 86 -14.13 2.36 -1.56
C LEU A 86 -13.40 1.94 -2.84
N ASN A 87 -13.96 2.26 -4.01
CA ASN A 87 -13.37 1.90 -5.30
C ASN A 87 -12.02 2.58 -5.52
N GLU A 88 -11.87 3.84 -5.12
CA GLU A 88 -10.59 4.56 -5.17
C GLU A 88 -9.50 3.91 -4.30
N ASN A 89 -9.89 3.29 -3.18
CA ASN A 89 -8.95 2.69 -2.22
C ASN A 89 -8.82 1.16 -2.35
N ALA A 90 -9.65 0.49 -3.15
CA ALA A 90 -9.76 -0.97 -3.17
C ALA A 90 -8.43 -1.67 -3.53
N GLU A 91 -7.73 -1.19 -4.57
CA GLU A 91 -6.44 -1.74 -4.98
C GLU A 91 -5.37 -1.55 -3.90
N PHE A 92 -5.32 -0.36 -3.28
CA PHE A 92 -4.38 -0.06 -2.23
C PHE A 92 -4.66 -0.86 -0.94
N LEU A 93 -5.94 -1.02 -0.58
CA LEU A 93 -6.35 -1.89 0.52
C LEU A 93 -5.90 -3.33 0.29
N GLN A 94 -6.13 -3.87 -0.91
CA GLN A 94 -5.64 -5.21 -1.27
C GLN A 94 -4.12 -5.31 -1.15
N TYR A 95 -3.40 -4.29 -1.64
CA TYR A 95 -1.95 -4.19 -1.49
C TYR A 95 -1.51 -4.24 -0.02
N LEU A 96 -2.16 -3.50 0.88
CA LEU A 96 -1.83 -3.50 2.31
C LEU A 96 -2.03 -4.88 2.96
N PHE A 97 -3.09 -5.62 2.58
CA PHE A 97 -3.32 -6.98 3.05
C PHE A 97 -2.27 -7.98 2.52
N ARG A 98 -1.84 -7.83 1.27
CA ARG A 98 -0.71 -8.61 0.73
C ARG A 98 0.58 -8.27 1.46
N LEU A 99 0.84 -6.99 1.71
CA LEU A 99 2.05 -6.51 2.37
C LEU A 99 2.15 -7.02 3.82
N ILE A 100 1.08 -6.93 4.61
CA ILE A 100 1.08 -7.45 5.99
C ILE A 100 1.27 -8.97 6.00
N SER A 101 0.65 -9.69 5.06
CA SER A 101 0.82 -11.13 4.91
C SER A 101 2.26 -11.51 4.64
N MET A 102 2.93 -10.80 3.71
CA MET A 102 4.33 -11.05 3.40
C MET A 102 5.25 -10.70 4.57
N SER A 103 4.98 -9.59 5.25
CA SER A 103 5.75 -9.17 6.43
C SER A 103 5.69 -10.23 7.54
N TYR A 104 4.50 -10.73 7.86
CA TYR A 104 4.31 -11.76 8.88
C TYR A 104 4.87 -13.13 8.46
N ALA A 105 4.72 -13.50 7.19
CA ALA A 105 5.36 -14.68 6.62
C ALA A 105 6.89 -14.61 6.74
N TYR A 106 7.48 -13.44 6.50
CA TYR A 106 8.92 -13.22 6.65
C TYR A 106 9.39 -13.33 8.10
N GLU A 107 8.68 -12.75 9.07
CA GLU A 107 9.00 -12.91 10.50
C GLU A 107 8.96 -14.39 10.91
N SER A 108 7.99 -15.15 10.39
CA SER A 108 7.92 -16.60 10.58
C SER A 108 9.11 -17.33 10.00
N LEU A 109 9.52 -16.99 8.77
CA LEU A 109 10.67 -17.62 8.15
C LEU A 109 11.93 -17.34 8.98
N LYS A 110 12.15 -16.08 9.37
CA LYS A 110 13.29 -15.66 10.20
C LYS A 110 13.39 -16.52 11.46
N ASP A 111 12.28 -16.68 12.16
CA ASP A 111 12.21 -17.51 13.36
C ASP A 111 12.52 -19.00 13.05
N MET A 112 11.94 -19.55 11.97
CA MET A 112 12.21 -20.93 11.54
C MET A 112 13.66 -21.17 11.16
N HIS A 113 14.30 -20.22 10.47
CA HIS A 113 15.72 -20.30 10.13
C HIS A 113 16.57 -20.34 11.40
N VAL A 114 16.33 -19.43 12.34
CA VAL A 114 17.04 -19.41 13.62
C VAL A 114 16.81 -20.70 14.41
N TYR A 115 15.58 -21.22 14.42
CA TYR A 115 15.25 -22.46 15.12
C TYR A 115 15.92 -23.68 14.47
N LEU A 116 15.90 -23.78 13.14
CA LEU A 116 16.57 -24.83 12.39
C LEU A 116 18.09 -24.74 12.50
N ALA A 117 18.67 -23.54 12.58
CA ALA A 117 20.08 -23.35 12.85
C ALA A 117 20.46 -23.89 14.24
N LYS A 118 19.64 -23.65 15.27
CA LYS A 118 19.81 -24.28 16.60
C LYS A 118 19.75 -25.81 16.55
N LEU A 119 19.01 -26.37 15.59
CA LEU A 119 18.92 -27.80 15.32
C LEU A 119 20.02 -28.34 14.39
N SER A 120 21.00 -27.51 14.01
CA SER A 120 22.05 -27.84 13.04
C SER A 120 21.50 -28.29 11.67
N ALA A 121 20.40 -27.66 11.24
CA ALA A 121 19.68 -27.95 9.99
C ALA A 121 19.26 -26.65 9.25
N ALA A 122 20.06 -25.58 9.33
CA ALA A 122 19.76 -24.26 8.75
C ALA A 122 19.48 -24.34 7.23
N GLU A 123 20.11 -25.27 6.53
CA GLU A 123 19.95 -25.49 5.09
C GLU A 123 18.53 -25.91 4.69
N LYS A 124 17.70 -26.35 5.66
CA LYS A 124 16.29 -26.66 5.41
C LYS A 124 15.43 -25.41 5.22
N CYS A 125 15.88 -24.25 5.69
CA CYS A 125 15.17 -22.99 5.55
C CYS A 125 16.16 -21.82 5.41
N THR A 126 16.73 -21.65 4.22
CA THR A 126 17.56 -20.51 3.85
C THR A 126 16.71 -19.26 3.63
N ILE A 127 17.22 -18.07 3.97
CA ILE A 127 16.47 -16.81 3.81
C ILE A 127 17.41 -15.81 3.17
N THR A 128 17.49 -15.87 1.84
CA THR A 128 18.23 -14.91 1.04
C THR A 128 17.26 -14.10 0.20
N SER A 129 17.60 -12.84 -0.06
CA SER A 129 16.79 -11.96 -0.91
C SER A 129 16.58 -12.58 -2.30
N ALA A 130 17.59 -13.24 -2.85
CA ALA A 130 17.51 -13.94 -4.13
C ALA A 130 16.49 -15.10 -4.11
N GLU A 131 16.40 -15.87 -3.02
CA GLU A 131 15.46 -16.99 -2.93
C GLU A 131 14.01 -16.56 -2.71
N LEU A 132 13.81 -15.51 -1.90
CA LEU A 132 12.50 -14.98 -1.57
C LEU A 132 11.92 -14.17 -2.73
N TRP A 133 12.71 -13.23 -3.24
CA TRP A 133 12.24 -12.18 -4.15
C TRP A 133 12.68 -12.37 -5.60
N GLY A 134 13.74 -13.14 -5.87
CA GLY A 134 14.28 -13.31 -7.22
C GLY A 134 13.35 -13.99 -8.23
N LYS A 135 12.22 -14.55 -7.78
CA LYS A 135 11.16 -15.13 -8.63
C LYS A 135 9.87 -14.31 -8.64
N CYS A 136 9.87 -13.14 -8.00
CA CYS A 136 8.73 -12.24 -7.97
C CYS A 136 8.74 -11.33 -9.20
N HIS A 137 7.64 -11.37 -9.94
CA HIS A 137 7.34 -10.57 -11.13
C HIS A 137 5.96 -9.92 -10.92
N PRO A 138 5.84 -8.99 -9.97
CA PRO A 138 4.57 -8.31 -9.72
C PRO A 138 4.04 -7.60 -10.97
N SER A 139 2.73 -7.68 -11.19
CA SER A 139 2.01 -6.85 -12.16
C SER A 139 1.70 -5.46 -11.62
N ASP A 140 1.63 -5.33 -10.29
CA ASP A 140 1.27 -4.11 -9.57
C ASP A 140 2.48 -3.17 -9.38
N GLY A 141 2.23 -1.86 -9.52
CA GLY A 141 3.24 -0.82 -9.42
C GLY A 141 3.83 -0.69 -8.02
N GLU A 142 3.00 -0.73 -6.98
CA GLU A 142 3.43 -0.61 -5.58
C GLU A 142 4.19 -1.86 -5.13
N MET A 143 3.70 -3.05 -5.49
CA MET A 143 4.40 -4.31 -5.25
C MET A 143 5.77 -4.33 -5.93
N SER A 144 5.88 -3.82 -7.16
CA SER A 144 7.17 -3.71 -7.87
C SER A 144 8.17 -2.78 -7.15
N LYS A 145 7.70 -1.70 -6.54
CA LYS A 145 8.54 -0.80 -5.73
C LYS A 145 8.95 -1.48 -4.42
N PHE A 146 8.01 -2.14 -3.74
CA PHE A 146 8.29 -2.91 -2.52
C PHE A 146 9.37 -3.96 -2.76
N ILE A 147 9.24 -4.79 -3.81
CA ILE A 147 10.22 -5.84 -4.10
C ILE A 147 11.61 -5.26 -4.37
N ARG A 148 11.71 -4.14 -5.10
CA ARG A 148 13.00 -3.44 -5.30
C ARG A 148 13.60 -3.00 -3.97
N ARG A 149 12.80 -2.45 -3.05
CA ARG A 149 13.27 -2.07 -1.70
C ARG A 149 13.66 -3.28 -0.86
N ALA A 150 12.87 -4.34 -0.88
CA ALA A 150 13.13 -5.56 -0.13
C ALA A 150 14.39 -6.31 -0.60
N VAL A 151 14.69 -6.27 -1.90
CA VAL A 151 15.93 -6.84 -2.47
C VAL A 151 17.16 -6.04 -2.06
N ASN A 152 17.04 -4.72 -1.96
CA ASN A 152 18.15 -3.83 -1.62
C ASN A 152 18.38 -3.67 -0.11
N ASP A 153 17.47 -4.16 0.73
CA ASP A 153 17.60 -4.11 2.18
C ASP A 153 18.61 -5.15 2.67
N LYS A 154 19.83 -4.69 3.00
CA LYS A 154 20.92 -5.50 3.55
C LYS A 154 20.53 -6.25 4.83
N GLN A 155 19.52 -5.80 5.57
CA GLN A 155 19.08 -6.48 6.79
C GLN A 155 18.27 -7.76 6.51
N VAL A 156 17.77 -7.96 5.28
CA VAL A 156 17.15 -9.22 4.87
C VAL A 156 18.19 -10.33 4.79
N ASP A 157 19.42 -10.00 4.38
CA ASP A 157 20.52 -10.95 4.20
C ASP A 157 21.38 -11.17 5.46
N MET A 158 21.23 -10.35 6.51
CA MET A 158 21.99 -10.52 7.76
C MET A 158 21.56 -11.73 8.60
N VAL A 159 20.33 -12.23 8.40
CA VAL A 159 19.77 -13.36 9.15
C VAL A 159 20.53 -14.67 8.86
N ASP A 160 21.02 -14.85 7.63
CA ASP A 160 21.70 -16.06 7.17
C ASP A 160 23.11 -16.26 7.79
N ARG A 161 23.63 -15.25 8.50
CA ARG A 161 24.96 -15.30 9.15
C ARG A 161 24.95 -15.94 10.55
N LEU A 162 23.78 -16.30 11.07
CA LEU A 162 23.65 -16.91 12.39
C LEU A 162 24.03 -18.39 12.37
N SER A 163 25.29 -18.70 12.64
CA SER A 163 25.74 -20.08 12.84
C SER A 163 25.66 -20.49 14.31
N PHE A 164 24.89 -21.55 14.60
CA PHE A 164 24.89 -22.21 15.90
C PHE A 164 25.56 -23.57 15.77
N SER A 165 26.78 -23.69 16.28
CA SER A 165 27.49 -24.98 16.36
C SER A 165 27.36 -25.54 17.78
N ARG A 166 26.66 -26.66 17.92
CA ARG A 166 26.59 -27.45 19.15
C ARG A 166 27.17 -28.84 18.90
N SER A 167 27.80 -29.43 19.92
CA SER A 167 28.15 -30.85 19.85
C SER A 167 26.87 -31.69 19.78
N LYS A 168 26.94 -32.88 19.14
CA LYS A 168 25.78 -33.78 18.99
C LYS A 168 25.11 -34.11 20.34
N LYS A 169 25.91 -34.27 21.40
CA LYS A 169 25.42 -34.52 22.77
C LYS A 169 24.68 -33.32 23.34
N ALA A 170 25.27 -32.12 23.26
CA ALA A 170 24.64 -30.90 23.76
C ALA A 170 23.34 -30.55 23.00
N LEU A 171 23.26 -30.94 21.72
CA LEU A 171 22.06 -30.80 20.92
C LEU A 171 20.94 -31.74 21.39
N GLY A 172 21.27 -33.03 21.63
CA GLY A 172 20.34 -34.00 22.19
C GLY A 172 19.78 -33.57 23.55
N ASP A 173 20.66 -33.21 24.49
CA ASP A 173 20.27 -32.76 25.83
C ASP A 173 19.38 -31.51 25.78
N TRP A 174 19.64 -30.59 24.84
CA TRP A 174 18.79 -29.41 24.67
C TRP A 174 17.44 -29.77 24.07
N TRP A 175 17.39 -30.64 23.05
CA TRP A 175 16.13 -31.06 22.43
C TRP A 175 15.23 -31.79 23.44
N GLU A 176 15.79 -32.63 24.31
CA GLU A 176 15.03 -33.29 25.37
C GLU A 176 14.37 -32.28 26.32
N ARG A 177 15.11 -31.25 26.74
CA ARG A 177 14.55 -30.17 27.58
C ARG A 177 13.47 -29.37 26.85
N GLU A 178 13.75 -28.98 25.61
CA GLU A 178 12.84 -28.16 24.80
C GLU A 178 11.54 -28.93 24.49
N SER A 179 11.65 -30.21 24.11
CA SER A 179 10.49 -31.07 23.82
C SER A 179 9.67 -31.41 25.07
N ALA A 180 10.32 -31.64 26.22
CA ALA A 180 9.63 -31.79 27.49
C ALA A 180 8.88 -30.51 27.88
N GLN A 181 9.50 -29.34 27.68
CA GLN A 181 8.85 -28.05 27.91
C GLN A 181 7.68 -27.84 26.96
N MET A 182 7.78 -28.18 25.68
CA MET A 182 6.65 -28.07 24.74
C MET A 182 5.43 -28.92 25.14
N GLN A 183 5.67 -30.06 25.81
CA GLN A 183 4.62 -30.97 26.28
C GLN A 183 4.04 -30.59 27.64
N SER A 184 4.69 -29.72 28.42
CA SER A 184 4.20 -29.35 29.74
C SER A 184 2.96 -28.43 29.67
N LYS A 185 2.07 -28.56 30.67
CA LYS A 185 0.91 -27.67 30.81
C LYS A 185 1.32 -26.26 31.22
N ASP A 186 2.42 -26.15 31.98
CA ASP A 186 3.00 -24.91 32.48
C ASP A 186 4.03 -24.28 31.53
N ALA A 187 4.06 -24.71 30.26
CA ALA A 187 4.84 -24.07 29.22
C ALA A 187 4.24 -22.68 28.95
N GLY A 188 4.62 -21.73 29.82
CA GLY A 188 4.21 -20.35 29.76
C GLY A 188 4.60 -19.69 28.43
N ALA A 189 4.15 -18.45 28.28
CA ALA A 189 4.18 -17.58 27.10
C ALA A 189 5.56 -17.28 26.45
N VAL A 190 6.56 -18.15 26.61
CA VAL A 190 7.96 -18.01 26.16
C VAL A 190 8.28 -18.98 25.01
N SER A 191 7.35 -19.15 24.07
CA SER A 191 7.60 -19.95 22.87
C SER A 191 7.82 -19.04 21.66
N SER A 192 8.89 -19.30 20.91
CA SER A 192 9.10 -18.77 19.56
C SER A 192 7.95 -19.16 18.62
N ILE A 193 7.84 -18.54 17.45
CA ILE A 193 6.79 -18.89 16.45
C ILE A 193 6.91 -20.38 16.09
N SER A 194 8.14 -20.87 15.89
CA SER A 194 8.47 -22.26 15.59
C SER A 194 8.09 -23.19 16.74
N THR A 195 8.35 -22.80 17.99
CA THR A 195 7.97 -23.60 19.17
C THR A 195 6.44 -23.70 19.28
N GLN A 196 5.70 -22.62 19.01
CA GLN A 196 4.22 -22.65 19.00
C GLN A 196 3.68 -23.58 17.90
N PHE A 197 4.23 -23.48 16.69
CA PHE A 197 3.87 -24.33 15.58
C PHE A 197 4.16 -25.82 15.85
N LEU A 198 5.34 -26.14 16.39
CA LEU A 198 5.67 -27.50 16.80
C LEU A 198 4.71 -28.01 17.87
N ARG A 199 4.40 -27.20 18.90
CA ARG A 199 3.47 -27.58 19.98
C ARG A 199 2.07 -27.90 19.46
N ALA A 200 1.55 -27.14 18.50
CA ALA A 200 0.26 -27.41 17.89
C ALA A 200 0.23 -28.78 17.19
N ASN A 201 1.33 -29.14 16.50
CA ASN A 201 1.46 -30.42 15.78
C ASN A 201 1.86 -31.60 16.68
N LEU A 202 2.46 -31.34 17.84
CA LEU A 202 2.78 -32.37 18.84
C LEU A 202 1.53 -33.01 19.46
N LYS A 203 0.44 -32.25 19.62
CA LYS A 203 -0.83 -32.80 20.11
C LYS A 203 -1.38 -33.92 19.20
N ALA A 204 -1.00 -33.91 17.92
CA ALA A 204 -1.40 -34.92 16.95
C ALA A 204 -0.40 -36.11 16.84
N ASN A 205 0.81 -36.00 17.40
CA ASN A 205 1.86 -37.00 17.26
C ASN A 205 2.63 -37.23 18.58
N THR A 206 2.49 -38.42 19.16
CA THR A 206 3.00 -38.76 20.50
C THR A 206 4.51 -39.03 20.57
N LYS A 207 5.25 -39.01 19.45
CA LYS A 207 6.72 -39.20 19.42
C LYS A 207 7.44 -38.06 18.71
N ALA A 208 7.80 -37.04 19.49
CA ALA A 208 8.53 -35.84 19.09
C ALA A 208 10.04 -36.07 18.89
N THR A 209 10.46 -36.66 17.76
CA THR A 209 11.91 -36.75 17.48
C THR A 209 12.47 -35.44 16.94
N GLN A 210 13.77 -35.21 17.14
CA GLN A 210 14.47 -34.07 16.54
C GLN A 210 14.33 -34.07 15.01
N ALA A 211 14.47 -35.25 14.39
CA ALA A 211 14.31 -35.42 12.95
C ALA A 211 12.90 -35.04 12.46
N TRP A 212 11.87 -35.40 13.21
CA TRP A 212 10.48 -35.01 12.92
C TRP A 212 10.33 -33.49 12.94
N ALA A 213 10.87 -32.80 13.93
CA ALA A 213 10.78 -31.34 14.02
C ALA A 213 11.51 -30.63 12.87
N ILE A 214 12.71 -31.11 12.50
CA ILE A 214 13.47 -30.60 11.35
C ILE A 214 12.66 -30.76 10.06
N GLN A 215 12.07 -31.93 9.85
CA GLN A 215 11.26 -32.18 8.66
C GLN A 215 10.03 -31.27 8.61
N LEU A 216 9.27 -31.21 9.71
CA LEU A 216 8.04 -30.43 9.80
C LEU A 216 8.29 -28.93 9.59
N LEU A 217 9.33 -28.37 10.20
CA LEU A 217 9.71 -26.96 9.98
C LEU A 217 10.22 -26.71 8.56
N GLY A 218 10.98 -27.66 7.99
CA GLY A 218 11.44 -27.55 6.60
C GLY A 218 10.31 -27.58 5.58
N GLU A 219 9.29 -28.42 5.79
CA GLU A 219 8.08 -28.46 4.96
C GLU A 219 7.27 -27.17 5.08
N GLN A 220 7.06 -26.69 6.31
CA GLN A 220 6.36 -25.43 6.54
C GLN A 220 7.10 -24.22 5.94
N CYS A 221 8.44 -24.18 6.05
CA CYS A 221 9.24 -23.14 5.42
C CYS A 221 9.07 -23.13 3.89
N LYS A 222 9.08 -24.30 3.24
CA LYS A 222 8.83 -24.39 1.79
C LYS A 222 7.43 -23.90 1.41
N LYS A 223 6.42 -24.24 2.22
CA LYS A 223 5.04 -23.79 2.02
C LYS A 223 4.96 -22.26 2.10
N ILE A 224 5.46 -21.66 3.17
CA ILE A 224 5.47 -20.20 3.35
C ILE A 224 6.22 -19.50 2.21
N LYS A 225 7.37 -20.03 1.78
CA LYS A 225 8.11 -19.48 0.62
C LYS A 225 7.28 -19.52 -0.67
N ASN A 226 6.52 -20.58 -0.90
CA ASN A 226 5.65 -20.68 -2.08
C ASN A 226 4.48 -19.70 -2.00
N ASP A 227 3.86 -19.56 -0.82
CA ASP A 227 2.77 -18.61 -0.61
C ASP A 227 3.27 -17.16 -0.75
N LEU A 228 4.44 -16.82 -0.22
CA LEU A 228 5.11 -15.53 -0.48
C LEU A 228 5.28 -15.25 -1.97
N ARG A 229 5.67 -16.27 -2.75
CA ARG A 229 5.79 -16.13 -4.21
C ARG A 229 4.45 -15.90 -4.88
N MET A 230 3.39 -16.56 -4.44
CA MET A 230 2.05 -16.33 -4.99
C MET A 230 1.58 -14.90 -4.70
N ILE A 231 1.80 -14.43 -3.47
CA ILE A 231 1.42 -13.09 -3.02
C ILE A 231 2.21 -12.00 -3.75
N CYS A 232 3.53 -12.15 -3.85
CA CYS A 232 4.35 -11.14 -4.52
C CYS A 232 4.08 -11.04 -6.03
N ASN A 233 3.61 -12.12 -6.67
CA ASN A 233 3.21 -12.11 -8.07
C ASN A 233 1.76 -11.63 -8.28
N GLY A 234 0.98 -11.41 -7.22
CA GLY A 234 -0.43 -11.07 -7.31
C GLY A 234 -1.33 -12.21 -7.80
N HIS A 235 -0.84 -13.46 -7.78
CA HIS A 235 -1.59 -14.66 -8.14
C HIS A 235 -2.28 -15.32 -6.93
N ASP A 236 -2.24 -14.64 -5.78
CA ASP A 236 -2.93 -15.05 -4.57
C ASP A 236 -4.43 -14.74 -4.61
N TYR A 237 -5.15 -15.35 -3.68
CA TYR A 237 -6.57 -15.09 -3.43
C TYR A 237 -6.76 -14.33 -2.11
N LEU A 238 -5.78 -13.49 -1.72
CA LEU A 238 -5.88 -12.63 -0.56
C LEU A 238 -6.54 -11.32 -0.99
N TYR A 239 -7.62 -11.00 -0.28
CA TYR A 239 -8.27 -9.71 -0.38
C TYR A 239 -8.19 -9.03 0.98
N GLY A 240 -9.23 -9.09 1.80
CA GLY A 240 -9.29 -8.54 3.15
C GLY A 240 -8.83 -9.48 4.28
N MET A 241 -8.41 -10.71 3.98
CA MET A 241 -8.08 -11.74 4.97
C MET A 241 -9.17 -11.90 6.03
N SER A 242 -10.41 -12.09 5.61
CA SER A 242 -11.60 -12.11 6.48
C SER A 242 -11.53 -13.09 7.67
N SER A 243 -10.73 -14.15 7.55
CA SER A 243 -10.49 -15.14 8.62
C SER A 243 -9.46 -14.71 9.67
N VAL A 244 -8.73 -13.62 9.45
CA VAL A 244 -7.59 -13.17 10.28
C VAL A 244 -7.85 -11.75 10.80
N LYS A 245 -8.42 -11.66 12.00
CA LYS A 245 -8.87 -10.39 12.59
C LYS A 245 -7.72 -9.42 12.85
N GLU A 246 -6.55 -9.96 13.18
CA GLU A 246 -5.32 -9.23 13.45
C GLU A 246 -4.85 -8.43 12.24
N ALA A 247 -5.00 -8.96 11.02
CA ALA A 247 -4.56 -8.30 9.80
C ALA A 247 -5.20 -6.92 9.64
N ARG A 248 -6.53 -6.86 9.83
CA ARG A 248 -7.29 -5.60 9.80
C ARG A 248 -6.81 -4.61 10.86
N LEU A 249 -6.65 -5.07 12.11
CA LEU A 249 -6.22 -4.24 13.24
C LEU A 249 -4.81 -3.68 13.05
N LEU A 250 -3.91 -4.48 12.48
CA LEU A 250 -2.53 -4.09 12.22
C LEU A 250 -2.45 -3.03 11.12
N ILE A 251 -3.26 -3.18 10.07
CA ILE A 251 -3.37 -2.17 9.01
C ILE A 251 -3.96 -0.89 9.58
N GLU A 252 -5.07 -0.94 10.31
CA GLU A 252 -5.75 0.23 10.89
C GLU A 252 -4.82 1.06 11.81
N ARG A 253 -3.87 0.40 12.49
CA ARG A 253 -2.87 1.05 13.36
C ARG A 253 -1.58 1.44 12.65
N SER A 254 -1.47 1.19 11.35
CA SER A 254 -0.26 1.49 10.57
C SER A 254 -0.26 2.93 10.06
N HIS A 255 0.92 3.46 9.72
CA HIS A 255 1.04 4.77 9.10
C HIS A 255 0.39 4.82 7.71
N ALA A 256 0.48 3.73 6.92
CA ALA A 256 -0.16 3.65 5.60
C ALA A 256 -1.69 3.83 5.65
N PHE A 257 -2.33 3.54 6.78
CA PHE A 257 -3.77 3.75 6.92
C PHE A 257 -4.18 5.22 6.84
N ALA A 258 -3.27 6.16 7.12
CA ALA A 258 -3.52 7.58 6.92
C ALA A 258 -3.89 7.90 5.46
N GLN A 259 -3.38 7.14 4.48
CA GLN A 259 -3.72 7.34 3.07
C GLN A 259 -5.14 6.88 2.74
N VAL A 260 -5.60 5.79 3.35
CA VAL A 260 -6.97 5.29 3.21
C VAL A 260 -7.95 6.21 3.96
N ASN A 261 -7.52 6.78 5.08
CA ASN A 261 -8.36 7.59 5.95
C ASN A 261 -8.30 9.11 5.68
N LYS A 262 -7.95 9.52 4.45
CA LYS A 262 -7.86 10.95 4.07
C LYS A 262 -9.16 11.72 4.32
N THR A 263 -10.30 11.07 4.12
CA THR A 263 -11.66 11.65 4.23
C THR A 263 -12.37 11.29 5.54
N GLY A 264 -11.72 10.54 6.44
CA GLY A 264 -12.34 10.05 7.69
C GLY A 264 -13.16 8.75 7.56
N HIS A 265 -13.30 8.22 6.34
CA HIS A 265 -14.07 6.99 6.07
C HIS A 265 -13.22 5.70 6.12
N GLY A 266 -11.91 5.79 6.38
CA GLY A 266 -10.97 4.69 6.14
C GLY A 266 -11.27 3.43 6.95
N ALA A 267 -11.72 3.55 8.20
CA ALA A 267 -12.03 2.39 9.05
C ALA A 267 -13.29 1.67 8.55
N GLY A 268 -14.27 2.45 8.10
CA GLY A 268 -15.45 1.97 7.41
C GLY A 268 -15.13 1.22 6.13
N CYS A 269 -14.31 1.85 5.27
CA CYS A 269 -13.90 1.27 4.00
C CYS A 269 -13.10 -0.02 4.19
N LEU A 270 -12.20 -0.06 5.17
CA LEU A 270 -11.44 -1.25 5.50
C LEU A 270 -12.36 -2.40 5.95
N ARG A 271 -13.36 -2.14 6.80
CA ARG A 271 -14.35 -3.15 7.22
C ARG A 271 -15.15 -3.66 6.02
N ARG A 272 -15.75 -2.73 5.27
CA ARG A 272 -16.60 -3.02 4.11
C ARG A 272 -15.84 -3.80 3.03
N PHE A 273 -14.57 -3.47 2.80
CA PHE A 273 -13.69 -4.20 1.90
C PHE A 273 -13.55 -5.68 2.31
N VAL A 274 -13.28 -5.94 3.60
CA VAL A 274 -13.17 -7.32 4.10
C VAL A 274 -14.47 -8.10 3.90
N GLU A 275 -15.61 -7.48 4.16
CA GLU A 275 -16.94 -8.11 4.03
C GLU A 275 -17.30 -8.42 2.58
N LEU A 276 -17.08 -7.47 1.66
CA LEU A 276 -17.40 -7.65 0.24
C LEU A 276 -16.54 -8.72 -0.42
N PHE A 277 -15.25 -8.75 -0.11
CA PHE A 277 -14.31 -9.66 -0.77
C PHE A 277 -14.17 -11.02 -0.07
N GLN A 278 -14.78 -11.23 1.10
CA GLN A 278 -14.74 -12.50 1.85
C GLN A 278 -15.09 -13.72 0.98
N ARG A 279 -16.06 -13.60 0.06
CA ARG A 279 -16.50 -14.71 -0.80
C ARG A 279 -15.51 -15.06 -1.92
N LEU A 280 -14.63 -14.12 -2.27
CA LEU A 280 -13.61 -14.29 -3.31
C LEU A 280 -12.28 -14.83 -2.74
N GLU A 281 -12.15 -14.83 -1.42
CA GLU A 281 -10.96 -15.31 -0.73
C GLU A 281 -10.89 -16.83 -0.69
N LYS A 282 -9.67 -17.35 -0.92
CA LYS A 282 -9.33 -18.72 -0.55
C LYS A 282 -8.58 -18.68 0.77
N PRO A 283 -9.12 -19.25 1.86
CA PRO A 283 -8.46 -19.20 3.15
C PRO A 283 -7.11 -19.91 3.07
N VAL A 284 -6.05 -19.20 3.46
CA VAL A 284 -4.72 -19.78 3.63
C VAL A 284 -4.65 -20.27 5.07
N ASN A 285 -4.88 -21.56 5.26
CA ASN A 285 -5.18 -22.17 6.56
C ASN A 285 -4.21 -21.80 7.69
N TYR A 286 -2.92 -21.59 7.39
CA TYR A 286 -1.93 -21.31 8.44
C TYR A 286 -1.87 -19.84 8.87
N PHE A 287 -2.46 -18.89 8.14
CA PHE A 287 -2.41 -17.47 8.56
C PHE A 287 -3.21 -17.21 9.83
N SER A 288 -4.29 -17.96 10.05
CA SER A 288 -5.10 -17.88 11.27
C SER A 288 -4.31 -18.20 12.54
N ASP A 289 -3.36 -19.15 12.47
CA ASP A 289 -2.45 -19.47 13.57
C ASP A 289 -1.20 -18.58 13.56
N LEU A 290 -0.73 -18.18 12.37
CA LEU A 290 0.50 -17.42 12.22
C LEU A 290 0.38 -16.02 12.79
N PHE A 291 -0.69 -15.29 12.47
CA PHE A 291 -0.84 -13.89 12.87
C PHE A 291 -0.83 -13.70 14.38
N PRO A 292 -1.63 -14.44 15.16
CA PRO A 292 -1.56 -14.37 16.62
C PRO A 292 -0.15 -14.71 17.16
N SER A 293 0.49 -15.74 16.58
CA SER A 293 1.82 -16.19 17.01
C SER A 293 2.90 -15.13 16.77
N VAL A 294 2.93 -14.55 15.57
CA VAL A 294 3.88 -13.49 15.19
C VAL A 294 3.60 -12.22 15.99
N MET A 295 2.34 -11.79 16.09
CA MET A 295 1.99 -10.59 16.84
C MET A 295 2.40 -10.71 18.31
N SER A 296 2.09 -11.85 18.94
CA SER A 296 2.51 -12.12 20.33
C SER A 296 4.03 -12.14 20.47
N ASN A 297 4.77 -12.65 19.47
CA ASN A 297 6.23 -12.64 19.49
C ASN A 297 6.78 -11.21 19.39
N LEU A 298 6.27 -10.40 18.46
CA LEU A 298 6.71 -9.02 18.25
C LEU A 298 6.41 -8.13 19.46
N VAL A 299 5.24 -8.27 20.09
CA VAL A 299 4.90 -7.56 21.33
C VAL A 299 5.87 -7.94 22.46
N ARG A 300 6.21 -9.24 22.58
CA ARG A 300 7.13 -9.72 23.61
C ARG A 300 8.56 -9.23 23.39
N GLU A 301 9.00 -9.15 22.13
CA GLU A 301 10.32 -8.64 21.75
C GLU A 301 10.43 -7.11 21.82
N ASP A 302 9.36 -6.41 22.23
CA ASP A 302 9.26 -4.95 22.20
C ASP A 302 9.64 -4.38 20.82
N ALA A 303 9.16 -5.06 19.77
CA ALA A 303 9.50 -4.70 18.41
C ALA A 303 8.92 -3.31 18.08
N PRO A 304 9.69 -2.44 17.39
CA PRO A 304 9.26 -1.08 17.08
C PRO A 304 8.03 -1.04 16.16
N TYR A 305 7.80 -2.09 15.37
CA TYR A 305 6.68 -2.20 14.45
C TYR A 305 6.00 -3.55 14.60
N LEU A 306 4.74 -3.53 15.06
CA LEU A 306 3.93 -4.74 15.19
C LEU A 306 3.47 -5.30 13.84
N GLN A 307 3.53 -4.49 12.77
CA GLN A 307 3.26 -4.92 11.40
C GLN A 307 4.39 -5.78 10.80
N GLY A 308 5.48 -5.97 11.55
CA GLY A 308 6.67 -6.68 11.09
C GLY A 308 7.56 -5.82 10.22
N LYS A 309 8.80 -6.27 10.03
CA LYS A 309 9.88 -5.44 9.49
C LYS A 309 9.67 -5.02 8.04
N LEU A 310 9.17 -5.93 7.19
CA LEU A 310 9.00 -5.65 5.77
C LEU A 310 7.82 -4.73 5.48
N PHE A 311 6.86 -4.63 6.40
CA PHE A 311 5.69 -3.78 6.19
C PHE A 311 6.10 -2.33 5.94
N LEU A 312 7.01 -1.79 6.76
CA LEU A 312 7.50 -0.42 6.61
C LEU A 312 8.09 -0.16 5.23
N LEU A 313 8.80 -1.13 4.64
CA LEU A 313 9.41 -0.99 3.31
C LEU A 313 8.38 -0.85 2.19
N GLY A 314 7.23 -1.51 2.35
CA GLY A 314 6.15 -1.49 1.37
C GLY A 314 5.17 -0.34 1.57
N SER A 315 5.00 0.15 2.79
CA SER A 315 4.00 1.17 3.12
C SER A 315 4.49 2.61 2.94
N LEU A 316 5.61 2.82 2.24
CA LEU A 316 6.24 4.13 2.07
C LEU A 316 5.53 5.05 1.08
N GLN A 317 4.41 4.64 0.46
CA GLN A 317 3.72 5.44 -0.56
C GLN A 317 3.41 6.86 -0.08
N GLU A 318 3.04 7.07 1.19
CA GLU A 318 2.78 8.40 1.74
C GLU A 318 4.03 9.30 1.70
N PHE A 319 5.19 8.71 1.91
CA PHE A 319 6.46 9.40 1.84
C PHE A 319 6.89 9.62 0.39
N GLU A 320 6.56 8.69 -0.53
CA GLU A 320 6.77 8.87 -1.96
C GLU A 320 5.97 10.02 -2.54
N GLU A 321 4.67 10.08 -2.22
CA GLU A 321 3.76 11.17 -2.62
C GLU A 321 4.26 12.53 -2.10
N LYS A 322 5.00 12.52 -0.99
CA LYS A 322 5.62 13.71 -0.39
C LYS A 322 7.06 13.95 -0.84
N GLY A 323 7.59 13.18 -1.79
CA GLY A 323 8.93 13.35 -2.37
C GLY A 323 10.07 12.89 -1.46
N LEU A 324 9.78 12.12 -0.40
CA LEU A 324 10.74 11.70 0.62
C LEU A 324 11.40 10.34 0.30
N THR A 325 11.10 9.73 -0.84
CA THR A 325 11.65 8.41 -1.24
C THR A 325 13.17 8.40 -1.32
N GLY A 326 13.76 9.51 -1.79
CA GLY A 326 15.20 9.66 -1.96
C GLY A 326 16.00 9.70 -0.65
N LEU A 327 15.34 9.84 0.51
CA LEU A 327 15.99 9.84 1.82
C LEU A 327 16.36 8.42 2.32
N TRP A 328 15.74 7.37 1.76
CA TRP A 328 15.89 6.01 2.29
C TRP A 328 16.39 5.00 1.26
N TYR A 329 16.13 5.22 -0.03
CA TYR A 329 16.57 4.33 -1.10
C TYR A 329 16.86 5.15 -2.37
N PRO A 330 18.13 5.40 -2.73
CA PRO A 330 18.45 6.08 -3.98
C PRO A 330 17.90 5.27 -5.15
N GLU A 331 17.14 5.93 -6.01
CA GLU A 331 16.59 5.33 -7.23
C GLU A 331 17.78 5.01 -8.15
N GLN A 332 18.18 3.74 -8.21
CA GLN A 332 19.22 3.31 -9.13
C GLN A 332 18.78 3.68 -10.55
N ALA A 333 19.59 4.51 -11.20
CA ALA A 333 19.35 4.95 -12.57
C ALA A 333 19.14 3.72 -13.46
N THR A 334 17.92 3.56 -13.98
CA THR A 334 17.64 2.59 -15.04
C THR A 334 18.61 2.85 -16.19
N PRO A 335 19.33 1.83 -16.70
CA PRO A 335 20.21 2.01 -17.84
C PRO A 335 19.39 2.55 -19.00
N THR A 336 19.79 3.72 -19.51
CA THR A 336 19.12 4.40 -20.62
C THR A 336 19.02 3.43 -21.80
N PRO A 337 17.81 3.08 -22.29
CA PRO A 337 17.68 2.26 -23.47
C PRO A 337 18.34 3.00 -24.65
N THR A 338 19.31 2.34 -25.28
CA THR A 338 20.03 2.86 -26.45
C THR A 338 19.01 3.18 -27.53
N ALA A 339 18.89 4.45 -27.89
CA ALA A 339 17.95 4.92 -28.90
C ALA A 339 18.21 4.21 -30.23
N THR A 340 17.21 3.44 -30.69
CA THR A 340 17.17 2.92 -32.06
C THR A 340 16.95 4.13 -32.99
N PRO A 341 17.72 4.29 -34.09
CA PRO A 341 17.59 5.45 -34.95
C PRO A 341 16.21 5.49 -35.63
N ALA A 342 15.48 6.58 -35.40
CA ALA A 342 14.17 6.84 -36.00
C ALA A 342 14.29 7.04 -37.52
N ALA A 343 13.48 6.30 -38.28
CA ALA A 343 13.32 6.47 -39.72
C ALA A 343 12.72 7.85 -40.06
N LYS A 344 13.27 8.51 -41.08
CA LYS A 344 12.87 9.83 -41.58
C LYS A 344 11.39 9.83 -41.99
N LYS A 345 10.59 10.74 -41.42
CA LYS A 345 9.24 11.06 -41.92
C LYS A 345 9.35 11.85 -43.24
N VAL A 346 8.65 11.35 -44.25
CA VAL A 346 8.40 12.04 -45.52
C VAL A 346 7.36 13.14 -45.29
N VAL A 347 7.71 14.36 -45.69
CA VAL A 347 6.85 15.54 -45.71
C VAL A 347 5.91 15.46 -46.92
N VAL A 348 4.62 15.59 -46.70
CA VAL A 348 3.65 15.93 -47.75
C VAL A 348 2.83 17.12 -47.27
N VAL A 349 3.01 18.25 -47.96
CA VAL A 349 2.16 19.45 -47.91
C VAL A 349 1.11 19.32 -49.00
N PRO A 350 -0.15 19.68 -48.74
CA PRO A 350 -0.87 20.51 -49.71
C PRO A 350 -1.55 21.74 -49.09
N LYS A 351 -1.87 22.67 -50.00
CA LYS A 351 -2.06 24.10 -49.83
C LYS A 351 -3.55 24.51 -49.93
N SER A 352 -3.92 25.51 -49.13
CA SER A 352 -4.95 26.57 -49.31
C SER A 352 -6.42 26.25 -49.62
N THR A 353 -7.34 26.90 -48.89
CA THR A 353 -8.15 28.05 -49.40
C THR A 353 -8.93 28.78 -48.27
N PRO A 354 -9.35 30.05 -48.46
CA PRO A 354 -9.79 30.98 -47.42
C PRO A 354 -11.31 31.31 -47.39
N THR A 355 -11.71 32.03 -46.32
CA THR A 355 -12.93 32.88 -46.13
C THR A 355 -14.21 32.11 -45.68
N PRO A 356 -15.15 32.64 -44.84
CA PRO A 356 -15.37 34.04 -44.45
C PRO A 356 -15.56 34.34 -42.94
N THR A 357 -15.44 35.63 -42.64
CA THR A 357 -15.69 36.33 -41.37
C THR A 357 -17.14 36.21 -40.91
N PRO A 358 -17.38 36.01 -39.59
CA PRO A 358 -18.55 36.56 -38.93
C PRO A 358 -18.19 37.47 -37.74
N VAL A 359 -18.74 38.68 -37.85
CA VAL A 359 -19.21 39.64 -36.84
C VAL A 359 -18.85 39.39 -35.36
N ALA A 360 -18.27 40.45 -34.78
CA ALA A 360 -17.90 40.60 -33.38
C ALA A 360 -19.05 40.36 -32.40
N VAL A 361 -18.82 39.44 -31.46
CA VAL A 361 -19.38 39.49 -30.11
C VAL A 361 -18.24 39.88 -29.20
N VAL A 362 -18.37 41.05 -28.56
CA VAL A 362 -17.43 41.52 -27.54
C VAL A 362 -17.65 40.67 -26.29
N GLU A 363 -16.96 39.54 -26.22
CA GLU A 363 -16.76 38.82 -24.99
C GLU A 363 -15.62 39.53 -24.24
N ILE A 364 -15.93 40.07 -23.06
CA ILE A 364 -14.96 40.68 -22.17
C ILE A 364 -13.98 39.57 -21.79
N ARG A 365 -12.85 39.49 -22.50
CA ARG A 365 -11.71 38.65 -22.09
C ARG A 365 -11.29 39.13 -20.71
N PRO A 366 -11.33 38.30 -19.66
CA PRO A 366 -10.61 38.62 -18.44
C PRO A 366 -9.15 38.83 -18.84
N THR A 367 -8.62 39.98 -18.44
CA THR A 367 -7.20 40.31 -18.57
C THR A 367 -6.41 39.09 -18.09
N PRO A 368 -5.52 38.50 -18.91
CA PRO A 368 -4.70 37.40 -18.44
C PRO A 368 -3.90 37.91 -17.25
N THR A 369 -4.23 37.40 -16.06
CA THR A 369 -3.41 37.56 -14.89
C THR A 369 -2.01 37.13 -15.31
N PRO A 370 -0.97 37.98 -15.18
CA PRO A 370 0.37 37.61 -15.61
C PRO A 370 0.73 36.32 -14.89
N THR A 371 0.96 35.26 -15.67
CA THR A 371 1.52 34.01 -15.16
C THR A 371 2.79 34.39 -14.43
N PRO A 372 2.90 34.17 -13.10
CA PRO A 372 4.09 34.55 -12.38
C PRO A 372 5.27 33.83 -13.02
N VAL A 373 6.24 34.61 -13.51
CA VAL A 373 7.50 34.08 -14.02
C VAL A 373 8.06 33.18 -12.91
N PRO A 374 8.39 31.90 -13.20
CA PRO A 374 8.91 31.01 -12.18
C PRO A 374 10.17 31.62 -11.56
N LYS A 375 10.08 31.98 -10.28
CA LYS A 375 11.19 32.54 -9.52
C LYS A 375 12.24 31.46 -9.35
N VAL A 376 13.43 31.66 -9.93
CA VAL A 376 14.56 30.76 -9.73
C VAL A 376 14.99 30.84 -8.26
N PRO A 377 15.11 29.71 -7.54
CA PRO A 377 15.51 29.73 -6.13
C PRO A 377 16.95 30.23 -5.93
N GLN A 378 17.22 30.74 -4.73
CA GLN A 378 18.52 31.33 -4.39
C GLN A 378 19.69 30.37 -4.50
N PHE A 379 19.50 29.10 -4.17
CA PHE A 379 20.56 28.11 -4.28
C PHE A 379 21.01 27.96 -5.74
N GLU A 380 20.06 27.85 -6.67
CA GLU A 380 20.34 27.77 -8.11
C GLU A 380 20.91 29.06 -8.67
N LEU A 381 20.46 30.22 -8.17
CA LEU A 381 21.05 31.51 -8.55
C LEU A 381 22.52 31.58 -8.16
N ALA A 382 22.89 31.18 -6.94
CA ALA A 382 24.28 31.16 -6.49
C ALA A 382 25.13 30.17 -7.30
N VAL A 383 24.57 29.01 -7.67
CA VAL A 383 25.25 28.05 -8.57
C VAL A 383 25.50 28.67 -9.94
N ARG A 384 24.48 29.31 -10.54
CA ARG A 384 24.60 29.98 -11.84
C ARG A 384 25.62 31.11 -11.80
N GLU A 385 25.60 31.94 -10.77
CA GLU A 385 26.57 33.02 -10.57
C GLU A 385 27.99 32.46 -10.50
N ARG A 386 28.19 31.40 -9.71
CA ARG A 386 29.48 30.71 -9.57
C ARG A 386 29.96 30.13 -10.91
N ILE A 387 29.07 29.59 -11.76
CA ILE A 387 29.42 29.14 -13.12
C ILE A 387 29.75 30.31 -14.04
N GLN A 388 28.88 31.31 -14.07
CA GLN A 388 28.94 32.43 -15.01
C GLN A 388 30.19 33.29 -14.81
N TYR A 389 30.61 33.48 -13.56
CA TYR A 389 31.77 34.29 -13.20
C TYR A 389 33.01 33.47 -12.82
N ASP A 390 32.98 32.13 -13.02
CA ASP A 390 34.02 31.17 -12.62
C ASP A 390 34.62 31.45 -11.22
N SER A 391 33.75 31.81 -10.28
CA SER A 391 34.17 32.24 -8.95
C SER A 391 34.53 31.02 -8.09
N GLU A 392 35.58 31.14 -7.27
CA GLU A 392 36.00 30.06 -6.37
C GLU A 392 34.98 29.79 -5.26
N LYS A 393 34.28 30.83 -4.80
CA LYS A 393 33.35 30.79 -3.68
C LYS A 393 32.26 31.85 -3.85
N VAL A 394 30.98 31.45 -3.81
CA VAL A 394 29.82 32.36 -3.91
C VAL A 394 28.88 32.14 -2.71
N PRO A 395 28.50 33.17 -1.94
CA PRO A 395 27.55 33.03 -0.83
C PRO A 395 26.12 32.86 -1.32
N VAL A 396 25.38 31.93 -0.71
CA VAL A 396 23.92 31.83 -0.90
C VAL A 396 23.23 32.90 -0.04
N ASN A 397 22.28 33.65 -0.60
CA ASN A 397 21.50 34.60 0.20
C ASN A 397 20.53 33.86 1.12
N MET A 398 20.92 33.64 2.37
CA MET A 398 20.17 32.83 3.34
C MET A 398 18.78 33.42 3.68
N ALA A 399 18.65 34.76 3.67
CA ALA A 399 17.37 35.41 3.96
C ALA A 399 16.33 35.16 2.86
N LEU A 400 16.76 35.24 1.60
CA LEU A 400 15.92 34.92 0.45
C LEU A 400 15.71 33.40 0.32
N MET A 401 16.72 32.58 0.67
CA MET A 401 16.62 31.13 0.66
C MET A 401 15.62 30.61 1.69
N ARG A 402 15.49 31.25 2.86
CA ARG A 402 14.47 30.90 3.86
C ARG A 402 13.05 31.01 3.29
N ALA A 403 12.81 32.03 2.46
CA ALA A 403 11.54 32.25 1.79
C ALA A 403 11.31 31.30 0.60
N ASP A 404 12.38 30.74 0.03
CA ASP A 404 12.28 29.67 -0.96
C ASP A 404 11.91 28.37 -0.22
N TYR A 405 10.94 27.61 -0.73
CA TYR A 405 10.51 26.33 -0.14
C TYR A 405 10.18 26.41 1.38
N PRO A 406 9.13 27.15 1.77
CA PRO A 406 8.74 27.25 3.18
C PRO A 406 8.18 25.92 3.70
N PHE A 407 8.61 25.50 4.90
CA PHE A 407 8.04 24.35 5.59
C PHE A 407 6.72 24.75 6.25
N SER A 408 5.67 23.95 6.07
CA SER A 408 4.44 24.13 6.83
C SER A 408 4.61 23.66 8.28
N ASP A 409 3.84 24.23 9.22
CA ASP A 409 3.89 23.83 10.64
C ASP A 409 3.69 22.33 10.84
N LYS A 410 2.80 21.72 10.03
CA LYS A 410 2.57 20.26 10.05
C LYS A 410 3.80 19.47 9.62
N MET A 411 4.56 19.96 8.63
CA MET A 411 5.82 19.33 8.20
C MET A 411 6.89 19.46 9.28
N ILE A 412 6.98 20.62 9.93
CA ILE A 412 7.92 20.84 11.03
C ILE A 412 7.67 19.82 12.14
N VAL A 413 6.42 19.67 12.57
CA VAL A 413 6.05 18.67 13.60
C VAL A 413 6.38 17.25 13.15
N ALA A 414 6.01 16.86 11.92
CA ALA A 414 6.23 15.51 11.41
C ALA A 414 7.72 15.14 11.26
N ILE A 415 8.58 16.10 10.93
CA ILE A 415 10.01 15.88 10.70
C ILE A 415 10.82 16.05 12.01
N SER A 416 10.35 16.88 12.94
CA SER A 416 11.07 17.23 14.18
C SER A 416 11.39 16.05 15.09
N GLU A 417 10.53 15.02 15.14
CA GLU A 417 10.74 13.87 16.01
C GLU A 417 11.68 12.83 15.38
N PRO A 418 11.47 12.39 14.12
CA PRO A 418 12.39 11.44 13.47
C PRO A 418 13.82 11.99 13.33
N ILE A 419 13.97 13.28 13.03
CA ILE A 419 15.28 13.87 12.70
C ILE A 419 16.23 13.91 13.90
N LYS A 420 15.72 13.93 15.15
CA LYS A 420 16.54 13.97 16.37
C LYS A 420 17.51 12.79 16.45
N ASN A 421 17.07 11.61 16.01
CA ASN A 421 17.90 10.40 16.03
C ASN A 421 19.09 10.49 15.06
N PHE A 422 18.92 11.22 13.95
CA PHE A 422 19.93 11.41 12.91
C PHE A 422 20.87 12.61 13.16
N GLN A 423 20.56 13.44 14.15
CA GLN A 423 21.40 14.58 14.55
C GLN A 423 22.53 14.20 15.52
N THR A 424 22.56 12.96 16.02
CA THR A 424 23.60 12.52 16.95
C THR A 424 24.93 12.31 16.22
N ARG A 425 26.06 12.61 16.88
CA ARG A 425 27.39 12.38 16.30
C ARG A 425 27.59 10.93 15.86
N LYS A 426 27.08 9.98 16.65
CA LYS A 426 27.17 8.55 16.33
C LYS A 426 26.43 8.25 15.02
N ALA A 427 25.18 8.67 14.89
CA ALA A 427 24.41 8.44 13.67
C ALA A 427 25.08 9.09 12.44
N ILE A 428 25.56 10.33 12.57
CA ILE A 428 26.23 11.02 11.45
C ILE A 428 27.54 10.35 11.07
N ARG A 429 28.32 9.89 12.05
CA ARG A 429 29.53 9.11 11.81
C ARG A 429 29.22 7.80 11.11
N ASP A 430 28.24 7.05 11.60
CA ASP A 430 27.82 5.79 11.01
C ASP A 430 27.37 6.01 9.55
N MET A 431 26.58 7.06 9.26
CA MET A 431 26.18 7.41 7.89
C MET A 431 27.36 7.87 7.02
N LYS A 432 28.35 8.58 7.58
CA LYS A 432 29.56 8.95 6.84
C LYS A 432 30.42 7.74 6.49
N GLU A 433 30.62 6.83 7.44
CA GLU A 433 31.50 5.68 7.30
C GLU A 433 30.86 4.56 6.45
N LEU A 434 29.56 4.30 6.63
CA LEU A 434 28.84 3.20 6.00
C LEU A 434 28.15 3.60 4.69
N ASP A 435 27.62 4.83 4.63
CA ASP A 435 26.80 5.34 3.52
C ASP A 435 27.50 6.50 2.78
N HIS A 436 28.78 6.77 3.07
CA HIS A 436 29.59 7.80 2.39
C HIS A 436 28.96 9.21 2.39
N LEU A 437 28.18 9.54 3.42
CA LEU A 437 27.47 10.82 3.54
C LEU A 437 28.39 12.04 3.37
N GLY A 438 28.02 12.93 2.44
CA GLY A 438 28.76 14.15 2.12
C GLY A 438 29.78 13.99 0.97
N SER A 439 29.88 12.78 0.39
CA SER A 439 30.67 12.50 -0.80
C SER A 439 29.89 12.85 -2.09
N LYS A 440 30.56 12.78 -3.25
CA LYS A 440 29.91 13.02 -4.55
C LYS A 440 28.91 11.90 -4.89
N GLU A 441 29.18 10.70 -4.41
CA GLU A 441 28.34 9.51 -4.60
C GLU A 441 27.07 9.61 -3.75
N GLU A 442 27.23 10.04 -2.49
CA GLU A 442 26.14 10.20 -1.52
C GLU A 442 26.14 11.64 -0.97
N PRO A 443 25.64 12.61 -1.77
CA PRO A 443 25.61 14.01 -1.38
C PRO A 443 24.51 14.29 -0.36
N VAL A 444 24.72 15.31 0.44
CA VAL A 444 23.77 15.72 1.48
C VAL A 444 22.59 16.42 0.84
N HIS A 445 21.38 16.08 1.27
CA HIS A 445 20.15 16.72 0.81
C HIS A 445 20.06 18.17 1.27
N LEU A 446 19.79 19.10 0.34
CA LEU A 446 19.62 20.52 0.65
C LEU A 446 18.42 20.74 1.59
N MET A 447 17.34 19.97 1.43
CA MET A 447 16.19 20.01 2.31
C MET A 447 16.55 19.71 3.77
N PHE A 448 17.42 18.72 4.01
CA PHE A 448 17.87 18.39 5.36
C PHE A 448 18.64 19.55 5.99
N LEU A 449 19.60 20.12 5.28
CA LEU A 449 20.35 21.29 5.77
C LEU A 449 19.45 22.49 6.01
N LYS A 450 18.57 22.80 5.05
CA LYS A 450 17.63 23.90 5.14
C LYS A 450 16.71 23.74 6.36
N PHE A 451 16.19 22.54 6.57
CA PHE A 451 15.35 22.24 7.73
C PHE A 451 16.08 22.51 9.05
N LEU A 452 17.33 22.04 9.18
CA LEU A 452 18.12 22.26 10.39
C LEU A 452 18.44 23.74 10.61
N ILE A 453 18.72 24.49 9.54
CA ILE A 453 19.04 25.92 9.58
C ILE A 453 17.79 26.75 9.92
N ASP A 454 16.65 26.47 9.29
CA ASP A 454 15.42 27.25 9.45
C ASP A 454 14.74 27.03 10.80
N ASN A 455 14.94 25.85 11.42
CA ASN A 455 14.38 25.50 12.73
C ASN A 455 15.42 25.57 13.86
N ASP A 456 16.56 26.25 13.63
CA ASP A 456 17.59 26.50 14.64
C ASP A 456 18.13 25.24 15.36
N TYR A 457 18.23 24.11 14.66
CA TYR A 457 18.84 22.87 15.16
C TYR A 457 20.37 22.95 15.16
N HIS A 458 20.93 23.91 15.89
CA HIS A 458 22.38 24.18 15.94
C HIS A 458 23.21 22.98 16.34
N GLN A 459 22.76 22.21 17.34
CA GLN A 459 23.49 21.02 17.82
C GLN A 459 23.65 19.97 16.71
N GLY A 460 22.61 19.75 15.90
CA GLY A 460 22.65 18.85 14.76
C GLY A 460 23.66 19.30 13.71
N LEU A 461 23.67 20.60 13.37
CA LEU A 461 24.61 21.17 12.41
C LEU A 461 26.06 21.16 12.90
N PHE A 462 26.31 21.40 14.19
CA PHE A 462 27.65 21.28 14.77
C PHE A 462 28.14 19.83 14.80
N ASN A 463 27.26 18.88 15.16
CA ASN A 463 27.58 17.46 15.09
C ASN A 463 27.87 17.05 13.64
N PHE A 464 27.10 17.58 12.70
CA PHE A 464 27.30 17.34 11.27
C PHE A 464 28.67 17.83 10.79
N GLN A 465 29.03 19.08 11.08
CA GLN A 465 30.36 19.61 10.73
C GLN A 465 31.50 18.86 11.41
N ALA A 466 31.33 18.44 12.66
CA ALA A 466 32.36 17.71 13.40
C ALA A 466 32.68 16.35 12.77
N GLU A 467 31.66 15.65 12.27
CA GLU A 467 31.83 14.31 11.71
C GLU A 467 32.08 14.35 10.19
N VAL A 468 31.33 15.14 9.42
CA VAL A 468 31.45 15.21 7.94
C VAL A 468 32.54 16.19 7.50
N GLY A 469 32.63 17.35 8.15
CA GLY A 469 33.54 18.45 7.82
C GLY A 469 32.80 19.71 7.39
N HIS A 470 33.55 20.79 7.16
CA HIS A 470 32.98 22.07 6.71
C HIS A 470 32.65 22.10 5.22
N LYS A 471 33.25 21.21 4.42
CA LYS A 471 33.09 21.14 2.96
C LYS A 471 32.63 19.76 2.55
N PHE A 472 31.55 19.69 1.79
CA PHE A 472 30.90 18.43 1.39
C PHE A 472 29.98 18.67 0.18
N TRP A 473 29.57 17.60 -0.49
CA TRP A 473 28.66 17.69 -1.64
C TRP A 473 27.21 17.79 -1.16
N VAL A 474 26.43 18.63 -1.84
CA VAL A 474 25.00 18.82 -1.60
C VAL A 474 24.21 18.71 -2.89
N ILE A 475 23.09 17.99 -2.85
CA ILE A 475 22.14 17.92 -3.95
C ILE A 475 20.90 18.77 -3.63
N ASN A 476 20.46 19.58 -4.59
CA ASN A 476 19.20 20.30 -4.49
C ASN A 476 18.05 19.35 -4.81
N ASP A 477 17.42 18.84 -3.76
CA ASP A 477 16.33 17.87 -3.81
C ASP A 477 14.93 18.50 -3.89
N PHE A 478 14.85 19.84 -3.93
CA PHE A 478 13.59 20.53 -4.23
C PHE A 478 13.27 20.55 -5.74
N GLU A 479 14.27 20.31 -6.60
CA GLU A 479 14.15 20.34 -8.06
C GLU A 479 14.63 19.04 -8.70
N LYS A 480 13.99 18.62 -9.80
CA LYS A 480 14.34 17.38 -10.50
C LYS A 480 15.54 17.61 -11.43
N GLY A 481 16.54 16.74 -11.37
CA GLY A 481 17.65 16.68 -12.34
C GLY A 481 18.87 17.55 -12.03
N VAL A 482 19.06 17.94 -10.76
CA VAL A 482 20.17 18.80 -10.35
C VAL A 482 21.44 17.99 -10.03
N VAL A 483 22.59 18.49 -10.49
CA VAL A 483 23.90 17.89 -10.23
C VAL A 483 24.37 18.27 -8.82
N PRO A 484 24.98 17.36 -8.04
CA PRO A 484 25.54 17.69 -6.74
C PRO A 484 26.52 18.86 -6.83
N GLN A 485 26.45 19.79 -5.89
CA GLN A 485 27.30 20.96 -5.78
C GLN A 485 28.24 20.83 -4.59
N TRP A 486 29.50 21.18 -4.77
CA TRP A 486 30.45 21.25 -3.67
C TRP A 486 30.19 22.52 -2.87
N ILE A 487 29.90 22.39 -1.58
CA ILE A 487 29.57 23.55 -0.74
C ILE A 487 30.50 23.65 0.48
N GLU A 488 30.50 24.82 1.09
CA GLU A 488 31.05 25.06 2.41
C GLU A 488 29.95 25.59 3.33
N LEU A 489 29.77 24.94 4.48
CA LEU A 489 28.88 25.40 5.54
C LEU A 489 29.73 26.05 6.63
N THR A 490 29.46 27.30 6.99
CA THR A 490 30.18 28.02 8.05
C THR A 490 29.24 28.63 9.08
N ASN A 491 29.74 28.73 10.30
CA ASN A 491 29.14 29.47 11.41
C ASN A 491 30.28 29.96 12.31
N ASP A 492 30.75 31.17 12.06
CA ASP A 492 31.89 31.76 12.76
C ASP A 492 31.67 33.27 12.98
N SER A 493 32.70 33.97 13.47
CA SER A 493 32.64 35.42 13.70
C SER A 493 32.44 36.23 12.41
N SER A 494 32.88 35.71 11.25
CA SER A 494 32.69 36.37 9.96
C SER A 494 31.23 36.33 9.50
N THR A 495 30.47 35.31 9.91
CA THR A 495 29.03 35.18 9.65
C THR A 495 28.15 35.67 10.79
N GLN A 496 28.72 36.38 11.78
CA GLN A 496 28.02 36.82 13.00
C GLN A 496 27.33 35.65 13.73
N SER A 497 27.99 34.49 13.75
CA SER A 497 27.48 33.24 14.35
C SER A 497 26.17 32.73 13.74
N ARG A 498 25.88 33.10 12.48
CA ARG A 498 24.76 32.56 11.69
C ARG A 498 25.27 31.51 10.70
N TRP A 499 24.44 30.51 10.44
CA TRP A 499 24.73 29.49 9.43
C TRP A 499 24.69 30.12 8.04
N GLN A 500 25.78 29.93 7.29
CA GLN A 500 25.94 30.43 5.93
C GLN A 500 26.41 29.31 5.01
N ILE A 501 25.75 29.18 3.85
CA ILE A 501 26.15 28.25 2.79
C ILE A 501 26.92 29.02 1.73
N TYR A 502 28.04 28.47 1.28
CA TYR A 502 28.77 28.95 0.11
C TYR A 502 28.87 27.84 -0.93
N ILE A 503 28.63 28.18 -2.20
CA ILE A 503 28.89 27.31 -3.33
C ILE A 503 30.36 27.44 -3.72
N LEU A 504 31.08 26.32 -3.73
CA LEU A 504 32.49 26.27 -4.07
C LEU A 504 32.71 25.74 -5.50
N LYS A 505 33.88 26.04 -6.05
CA LYS A 505 34.38 25.31 -7.22
C LYS A 505 34.64 23.84 -6.83
N PRO A 506 34.19 22.86 -7.64
CA PRO A 506 34.44 21.45 -7.37
C PRO A 506 35.93 21.14 -7.24
N PRO A 507 36.35 20.28 -6.29
CA PRO A 507 37.72 19.79 -6.24
C PRO A 507 38.02 18.99 -7.52
N LYS A 508 39.25 19.13 -8.02
CA LYS A 508 39.73 18.44 -9.23
C LYS A 508 39.80 16.93 -9.04
#